data_AF-A0A968UD28-F1
#
_entry.id   AF-A0A968UD28-F1
#
_cell.length_a   1.000
_cell.length_b   1.000
_cell.length_c   1.000
_cell.angle_alpha   90.00
_cell.angle_beta   90.00
_cell.angle_gamma   90.00
#
_symmetry.space_group_name_H-M   'P 1'
#
loop_
_entity.id
_entity.type
_entity.pdbx_description
1 polymer ?
#
loop_
_entity_poly.entity_id
_entity_poly.type
_entity_poly.pdbx_seq_one_letter_code
_entity_poly.pdbx_strand_id
1 'polypeptide(L)'
;MHALSLPTWMIHISSVLEWMAAMWFIWQFAAVTQRLVWRWLAVGMFPALVSAMAACTWHFFDNNPGFSWLVTLQAGLTVVGNVTLCLAAW
;
A
#
# COMPACT_ATOMS: atom_id res chain seq x y z
N MET A 1 17.05 1.47 17.23
CA MET A 1 17.14 0.42 16.18
C MET A 1 17.77 1.07 14.95
N HIS A 2 18.56 0.33 14.17
CA HIS A 2 19.34 0.91 13.07
C HIS A 2 18.46 1.44 11.92
N ALA A 3 18.92 2.51 11.28
CA ALA A 3 18.34 3.02 10.04
C ALA A 3 18.41 1.96 8.93
N LEU A 4 17.43 1.96 8.03
CA LEU A 4 17.42 1.07 6.87
C LEU A 4 18.60 1.38 5.95
N SER A 5 19.17 0.33 5.34
CA SER A 5 20.21 0.48 4.31
C SER A 5 19.65 1.12 3.03
N LEU A 6 20.51 1.74 2.23
CA LEU A 6 20.11 2.31 0.93
C LEU A 6 19.40 1.28 0.01
N PRO A 7 19.90 0.04 -0.16
CA PRO A 7 19.17 -1.00 -0.90
C PRO A 7 17.77 -1.28 -0.36
N THR A 8 17.62 -1.32 0.97
CA THR A 8 16.32 -1.55 1.58
C THR A 8 15.35 -0.40 1.32
N TRP A 9 15.82 0.85 1.37
CA TRP A 9 15.02 2.03 1.00
C TRP A 9 14.57 2.01 -0.45
N MET A 10 15.44 1.60 -1.38
CA MET A 10 15.09 1.48 -2.79
C MET A 10 13.89 0.54 -2.99
N ILE A 11 13.90 -0.63 -2.32
CA ILE A 11 12.79 -1.59 -2.40
C ILE A 11 11.48 -0.98 -1.86
N HIS A 12 11.53 -0.30 -0.71
CA HIS A 12 10.32 0.31 -0.13
C HIS A 12 9.71 1.36 -1.06
N ILE A 13 10.54 2.27 -1.58
CA ILE A 13 10.07 3.33 -2.47
C ILE A 13 9.59 2.74 -3.80
N SER A 14 10.34 1.80 -4.40
CA SER A 14 9.94 1.19 -5.66
C SER A 14 8.62 0.45 -5.53
N SER A 15 8.44 -0.38 -4.48
CA SER A 15 7.20 -1.12 -4.27
C SER A 15 5.98 -0.21 -4.07
N VAL A 16 6.12 0.93 -3.38
CA VAL A 16 5.03 1.91 -3.24
C VAL A 16 4.67 2.52 -4.61
N LEU A 17 5.67 2.91 -5.40
CA LEU A 17 5.45 3.49 -6.73
C LEU A 17 4.86 2.47 -7.71
N GLU A 18 5.35 1.23 -7.69
CA GLU A 18 4.85 0.12 -8.50
C GLU A 18 3.38 -0.19 -8.15
N TRP A 19 3.02 -0.16 -6.86
CA TRP A 19 1.64 -0.34 -6.42
C TRP A 19 0.73 0.79 -6.90
N MET A 20 1.18 2.05 -6.80
CA MET A 20 0.45 3.20 -7.33
C MET A 20 0.24 3.11 -8.85
N ALA A 21 1.29 2.70 -9.59
CA ALA A 21 1.21 2.49 -11.03
C ALA A 21 0.23 1.36 -11.39
N ALA A 22 0.24 0.25 -10.65
CA ALA A 22 -0.71 -0.85 -10.83
C ALA A 22 -2.16 -0.38 -10.61
N MET A 23 -2.42 0.36 -9.53
CA MET A 23 -3.74 0.95 -9.26
C MET A 23 -4.19 1.87 -10.40
N TRP A 24 -3.29 2.73 -10.90
CA TRP A 24 -3.56 3.60 -12.03
C TRP A 24 -3.92 2.80 -13.29
N PHE A 25 -3.13 1.78 -13.64
CA PHE A 25 -3.39 0.96 -14.83
C PHE A 25 -4.71 0.18 -14.72
N ILE A 26 -5.04 -0.37 -13.55
CA ILE A 26 -6.34 -1.03 -13.32
C ILE A 26 -7.49 -0.05 -13.51
N TRP A 27 -7.35 1.18 -13.02
CA TRP A 27 -8.37 2.22 -13.22
C TRP A 27 -8.56 2.57 -14.70
N GLN A 28 -7.46 2.75 -15.45
CA GLN A 28 -7.51 2.99 -16.89
C GLN A 28 -8.12 1.80 -17.64
N PHE A 29 -7.76 0.58 -17.26
CA PHE A 29 -8.33 -0.65 -17.82
C PHE A 29 -9.85 -0.71 -17.63
N ALA A 30 -10.35 -0.32 -16.45
CA ALA A 30 -11.78 -0.21 -16.18
C ALA A 30 -12.47 0.76 -17.14
N ALA A 31 -11.82 1.89 -17.44
CA ALA A 31 -12.34 2.91 -18.35
C ALA A 31 -12.34 2.42 -19.81
N VAL A 32 -11.25 1.81 -20.29
CA VAL A 32 -11.16 1.31 -21.67
C VAL A 32 -12.13 0.16 -21.93
N THR A 33 -12.27 -0.76 -20.98
CA THR A 33 -13.15 -1.94 -21.12
C THR A 33 -14.61 -1.67 -20.74
N GLN A 34 -14.93 -0.47 -20.24
CA GLN A 34 -16.25 -0.10 -19.73
C GLN A 34 -16.76 -1.05 -18.63
N ARG A 35 -15.85 -1.64 -17.85
CA ARG A 35 -16.15 -2.57 -16.75
C ARG A 35 -15.80 -1.92 -15.41
N LEU A 36 -16.80 -1.31 -14.78
CA LEU A 36 -16.63 -0.58 -13.52
C LEU A 36 -16.15 -1.44 -12.35
N VAL A 37 -16.32 -2.77 -12.41
CA VAL A 37 -15.82 -3.71 -11.40
C VAL A 37 -14.31 -3.53 -11.13
N TRP A 38 -13.53 -3.23 -12.16
CA TRP A 38 -12.08 -2.99 -12.01
C TRP A 38 -11.76 -1.72 -11.22
N ARG A 39 -12.65 -0.72 -11.19
CA ARG A 39 -12.48 0.45 -10.31
C ARG A 39 -12.63 0.07 -8.84
N TRP A 40 -13.54 -0.85 -8.53
CA TRP A 40 -13.68 -1.38 -7.17
C TRP A 40 -12.44 -2.15 -6.73
N LEU A 41 -11.79 -2.88 -7.64
CA LEU A 41 -10.49 -3.50 -7.37
C LEU A 41 -9.42 -2.44 -7.05
N ALA A 42 -9.29 -1.39 -7.87
CA ALA A 42 -8.34 -0.31 -7.61
C ALA A 42 -8.61 0.41 -6.27
N VAL A 43 -9.88 0.66 -5.93
CA VAL A 43 -10.25 1.23 -4.62
C VAL A 43 -9.91 0.26 -3.48
N GLY A 44 -10.17 -1.03 -3.66
CA GLY A 44 -9.86 -2.08 -2.69
C GLY A 44 -8.36 -2.28 -2.42
N MET A 45 -7.48 -1.82 -3.32
CA MET A 45 -6.03 -1.80 -3.14
C MET A 45 -5.53 -0.67 -2.24
N PHE A 46 -6.34 0.36 -2.01
CA PHE A 46 -5.93 1.58 -1.30
C PHE A 46 -5.48 1.34 0.16
N PRO A 47 -6.16 0.50 0.97
CA PRO A 47 -5.70 0.24 2.34
C PRO A 47 -4.28 -0.35 2.40
N ALA A 48 -3.92 -1.23 1.46
CA ALA A 48 -2.56 -1.78 1.37
C ALA A 48 -1.51 -0.72 1.03
N LEU A 49 -1.85 0.26 0.19
CA LEU A 49 -0.98 1.41 -0.08
C LEU A 49 -0.73 2.23 1.20
N VAL A 50 -1.78 2.54 1.96
CA VAL A 50 -1.65 3.30 3.21
C VAL A 50 -0.86 2.50 4.26
N SER A 51 -1.03 1.17 4.30
CA SER A 51 -0.21 0.27 5.13
C SER A 51 1.28 0.41 4.82
N ALA A 52 1.66 0.33 3.54
CA ALA A 52 3.05 0.50 3.11
C ALA A 52 3.60 1.90 3.42
N MET A 53 2.79 2.95 3.23
CA MET A 53 3.16 4.32 3.58
C MET A 53 3.38 4.48 5.10
N ALA A 54 2.57 3.85 5.95
CA ALA A 54 2.75 3.89 7.40
C ALA A 54 4.09 3.26 7.81
N ALA A 55 4.47 2.12 7.21
CA ALA A 55 5.77 1.48 7.42
C ALA A 55 6.93 2.41 7.00
N CYS A 56 6.87 2.96 5.79
CA CYS A 56 7.87 3.90 5.27
C CYS A 56 8.00 5.14 6.17
N THR A 57 6.88 5.67 6.68
CA THR A 57 6.87 6.82 7.58
C THR A 57 7.58 6.49 8.90
N TRP A 58 7.32 5.32 9.47
CA TRP A 58 8.00 4.93 10.72
C TRP A 58 9.51 4.77 10.52
N HIS A 59 9.93 4.16 9.41
CA HIS A 59 11.33 4.03 9.05
C HIS A 59 12.01 5.37 8.74
N PHE A 60 11.29 6.32 8.13
CA PHE A 60 11.78 7.67 7.90
C PHE A 60 12.15 8.39 9.20
N PHE A 61 11.40 8.14 10.28
CA PHE A 61 11.69 8.65 11.62
C PHE A 61 12.59 7.71 12.45
N ASP A 62 13.48 6.95 11.80
CA ASP A 62 14.45 6.05 12.43
C ASP A 62 13.86 5.07 13.46
N ASN A 63 12.64 4.59 13.20
CA ASN A 63 11.91 3.68 14.08
C ASN A 63 11.69 4.24 15.49
N ASN A 64 11.49 5.56 15.60
CA ASN A 64 11.25 6.22 16.88
C ASN A 64 10.07 5.55 17.62
N PRO A 65 10.24 5.12 18.88
CA PRO A 65 9.18 4.48 19.67
C PRO A 65 7.90 5.31 19.81
N GLY A 66 8.00 6.65 19.76
CA GLY A 66 6.85 7.56 19.79
C GLY A 66 5.91 7.41 18.59
N PHE A 67 6.38 6.82 17.49
CA PHE A 67 5.60 6.51 16.29
C PHE A 67 5.29 5.01 16.14
N SER A 68 5.50 4.19 17.17
CA SER A 68 5.23 2.74 17.12
C SER A 68 3.78 2.38 16.79
N TRP A 69 2.82 3.27 17.04
CA TRP A 69 1.42 3.10 16.62
C TRP A 69 1.26 2.97 15.10
N LEU A 70 2.21 3.49 14.29
CA LEU A 70 2.24 3.29 12.84
C LEU A 70 2.38 1.81 12.48
N VAL A 71 3.05 1.01 13.31
CA VAL A 71 3.16 -0.45 13.11
C VAL A 71 1.81 -1.12 13.31
N THR A 72 1.05 -0.71 14.33
CA THR A 72 -0.32 -1.22 14.55
C THR A 72 -1.25 -0.78 13.42
N LEU A 73 -1.14 0.47 12.97
CA LEU A 73 -1.88 0.97 11.81
C LEU A 73 -1.54 0.19 10.54
N GLN A 74 -0.25 0.00 10.26
CA GLN A 74 0.23 -0.81 9.14
C GLN A 74 -0.42 -2.19 9.18
N ALA A 75 -0.32 -2.91 10.30
CA ALA A 75 -0.88 -4.25 10.44
C ALA A 75 -2.40 -4.28 10.25
N GLY A 76 -3.14 -3.33 10.85
CA GLY A 76 -4.58 -3.21 10.68
C GLY A 76 -4.97 -2.97 9.22
N LEU A 77 -4.27 -2.06 8.54
CA LEU A 77 -4.50 -1.76 7.14
C LEU A 77 -4.07 -2.90 6.20
N THR A 78 -3.08 -3.73 6.59
CA THR A 78 -2.77 -4.97 5.86
C THR A 78 -3.95 -5.93 5.91
N VAL A 79 -4.55 -6.13 7.09
CA VAL A 79 -5.73 -7.00 7.23
C VAL A 79 -6.90 -6.46 6.42
N VAL A 80 -7.22 -5.16 6.57
CA VAL A 80 -8.30 -4.51 5.80
C VAL A 80 -8.03 -4.60 4.31
N GLY A 81 -6.80 -4.32 3.86
CA GLY A 81 -6.40 -4.38 2.46
C GLY A 81 -6.54 -5.77 1.85
N ASN A 82 -6.14 -6.81 2.57
CA ASN A 82 -6.30 -8.19 2.12
C ASN A 82 -7.79 -8.57 2.01
N VAL A 83 -8.61 -8.15 2.97
CA VAL A 83 -10.06 -8.39 2.94
C VAL A 83 -10.71 -7.65 1.78
N THR A 84 -10.41 -6.36 1.57
CA THR A 84 -10.99 -5.58 0.46
C THR A 84 -10.56 -6.10 -0.90
N LEU A 85 -9.31 -6.53 -1.05
CA LEU A 85 -8.82 -7.19 -2.26
C LEU A 85 -9.53 -8.52 -2.51
N CYS A 86 -9.70 -9.35 -1.48
CA CYS A 86 -10.40 -10.62 -1.60
C CYS A 86 -11.86 -10.42 -2.02
N LEU A 87 -12.55 -9.44 -1.44
CA LEU A 87 -13.93 -9.08 -1.80
C LEU A 87 -14.02 -8.51 -3.22
N ALA A 88 -13.05 -7.72 -3.66
CA ALA A 88 -13.06 -7.10 -4.98
C ALA A 88 -12.62 -8.04 -6.12
N ALA A 89 -12.00 -9.18 -5.79
CA ALA A 89 -11.57 -10.18 -6.76
C ALA A 89 -12.66 -11.21 -7.13
N TRP A 90 -13.80 -11.17 -6.45
CA TRP A 90 -14.97 -12.04 -6.67
C TRP A 90 -16.07 -11.30 -7.43
#